data_AF-A0A211ZT72-F1
#
_entry.id   AF-A0A211ZT72-F1
#
_cell.length_a   1.000
_cell.length_b   1.000
_cell.length_c   1.000
_cell.angle_alpha   90.00
_cell.angle_beta   90.00
_cell.angle_gamma   90.00
#
_symmetry.space_group_name_H-M   'P 1'
#
loop_
_entity.id
_entity.type
_entity.pdbx_description
1 polymer ?
#
loop_
_entity_poly.entity_id
_entity_poly.type
_entity_poly.pdbx_seq_one_letter_code
_entity_poly.pdbx_strand_id
1 'polypeptide(L)'
;MSEALKLFEKIARGAKNVGQPSASENRSVHPFDERNIHPEITSVSLKLFDNGHYSQATFEAFKYLDIQVKKLSGINDSGYKLMMAAFAEASPKIKLTNLATSSDIDEQMGFKFIFAGVMSAIRNPRGHDITSDPIDRCLDHLSVASVLLRRIEERIEPQP
;
A
#
# COMPACT_ATOMS: atom_id res chain seq x y z
N MET A 1 39.48 -34.91 2.86
CA MET A 1 38.68 -33.67 2.84
C MET A 1 39.54 -32.59 2.18
N SER A 2 39.09 -31.97 1.08
CA SER A 2 39.96 -31.09 0.26
C SER A 2 40.30 -29.78 0.99
N GLU A 3 41.48 -29.24 0.73
CA GLU A 3 41.96 -27.93 1.23
C GLU A 3 40.95 -26.81 0.97
N ALA A 4 40.28 -26.84 -0.19
CA ALA A 4 39.23 -25.90 -0.56
C ALA A 4 38.04 -25.92 0.42
N LEU A 5 37.68 -27.10 0.95
CA LEU A 5 36.57 -27.22 1.90
C LEU A 5 36.91 -26.60 3.26
N LYS A 6 38.16 -26.76 3.71
CA LYS A 6 38.65 -26.16 4.96
C LYS A 6 38.74 -24.64 4.84
N LEU A 7 39.17 -24.14 3.69
CA LEU A 7 39.22 -22.70 3.41
C LEU A 7 37.81 -22.09 3.40
N PHE A 8 36.86 -22.75 2.72
CA PHE A 8 35.46 -22.34 2.71
C PHE A 8 34.86 -22.33 4.12
N GLU A 9 35.09 -23.37 4.91
CA GLU A 9 34.59 -23.46 6.29
C GLU A 9 35.17 -22.33 7.17
N LYS A 10 36.45 -22.00 7.00
CA LYS A 10 37.11 -20.90 7.72
C LYS A 10 36.52 -19.54 7.36
N ILE A 11 36.25 -19.30 6.08
CA ILE A 11 35.61 -18.07 5.59
C ILE A 11 34.17 -17.98 6.14
N ALA A 12 33.38 -19.04 6.03
CA ALA A 12 32.00 -19.07 6.51
C ALA A 12 31.89 -18.87 8.03
N ARG A 13 32.81 -19.44 8.81
CA ARG A 13 32.87 -19.22 10.28
C ARG A 13 33.31 -17.81 10.65
N GLY A 14 34.22 -17.20 9.89
CA GLY A 14 34.66 -15.82 10.09
C GLY A 14 33.61 -14.78 9.69
N ALA A 15 32.72 -15.13 8.75
CA ALA A 15 31.64 -14.27 8.28
C ALA A 15 30.42 -14.21 9.21
N LYS A 16 30.41 -14.94 10.34
CA LYS A 16 29.23 -15.06 11.23
C LYS A 16 28.72 -13.72 11.77
N ASN A 17 29.58 -12.69 11.79
CA ASN A 17 29.26 -11.33 12.24
C ASN A 17 29.40 -10.27 11.12
N VAL A 18 29.67 -10.67 9.87
CA VAL A 18 29.75 -9.74 8.74
C VAL A 18 28.32 -9.37 8.35
N GLY A 19 27.89 -8.18 8.77
CA GLY A 19 26.51 -7.70 8.66
C GLY A 19 25.74 -7.64 9.98
N GLN A 20 26.36 -7.94 11.13
CA GLN A 20 25.77 -7.53 12.41
C GLN A 20 25.97 -6.02 12.58
N PRO A 21 24.89 -5.24 12.71
CA PRO A 21 25.01 -3.80 12.95
C PRO A 21 25.76 -3.58 14.27
N SER A 22 26.74 -2.69 14.23
CA SER A 22 27.45 -2.28 15.45
C SER A 22 26.43 -1.71 16.45
N ALA A 23 26.59 -2.01 17.74
CA ALA A 23 25.66 -1.60 18.81
C ALA A 23 25.50 -0.06 18.98
N SER A 24 26.11 0.73 18.09
CA SER A 24 26.10 2.19 18.03
C SER A 24 25.51 2.76 16.74
N GLU A 25 24.91 1.96 15.86
CA GLU A 25 24.04 2.52 14.83
C GLU A 25 22.82 3.11 15.53
N ASN A 26 22.67 4.44 15.48
CA ASN A 26 21.40 5.12 15.76
C ASN A 26 20.30 4.25 15.14
N ARG A 27 19.37 3.71 15.93
CA ARG A 27 18.23 2.97 15.39
C ARG A 27 17.53 3.93 14.44
N SER A 28 17.82 3.85 13.14
CA SER A 28 17.11 4.63 12.15
C SER A 28 15.68 4.13 12.24
N VAL A 29 14.76 5.04 12.54
CA VAL A 29 13.33 4.73 12.59
C VAL A 29 12.97 4.04 11.29
N HIS A 30 12.21 2.95 11.35
CA HIS A 30 11.86 2.21 10.16
C HIS A 30 11.07 3.13 9.21
N PRO A 31 11.30 3.13 7.88
CA PRO A 31 10.62 4.06 6.97
C PRO A 31 9.08 4.01 7.06
N PHE A 32 8.51 2.86 7.43
CA PHE A 32 7.06 2.73 7.65
C PHE A 32 6.60 3.48 8.91
N ASP A 33 7.41 3.46 9.97
CA ASP A 33 7.11 4.19 11.20
C ASP A 33 7.30 5.69 10.97
N GLU A 34 8.40 6.08 10.30
CA GLU A 34 8.70 7.48 9.97
C GLU A 34 7.59 8.13 9.15
N ARG A 35 7.04 7.40 8.17
CA ARG A 35 5.96 7.90 7.31
C ARG A 35 4.56 7.60 7.84
N ASN A 36 4.44 7.00 9.02
CA ASN A 36 3.17 6.60 9.62
C ASN A 36 2.31 5.82 8.60
N ILE A 37 2.86 4.74 8.03
CA ILE A 37 2.13 3.86 7.11
C ILE A 37 1.02 3.14 7.87
N HIS A 38 -0.17 3.10 7.27
CA HIS A 38 -1.36 2.53 7.91
C HIS A 38 -1.14 1.06 8.31
N PRO A 39 -1.56 0.60 9.51
CA PRO A 39 -1.30 -0.77 9.97
C PRO A 39 -1.76 -1.87 9.02
N GLU A 40 -2.93 -1.71 8.40
CA GLU A 40 -3.44 -2.66 7.40
C GLU A 40 -2.67 -2.62 6.07
N ILE A 41 -2.05 -1.49 5.72
CA ILE A 41 -1.15 -1.41 4.56
C ILE A 41 0.19 -2.06 4.93
N THR A 42 0.68 -1.83 6.15
CA THR A 42 1.86 -2.48 6.71
C THR A 42 1.75 -3.99 6.66
N SER A 43 0.59 -4.55 7.06
CA SER A 43 0.37 -6.00 7.12
C SER A 43 0.52 -6.71 5.77
N VAL A 44 0.21 -6.04 4.66
CA VAL A 44 0.30 -6.61 3.29
C VAL A 44 1.58 -6.24 2.54
N SER A 45 2.29 -5.19 2.95
CA SER A 45 3.40 -4.63 2.16
C SER A 45 4.77 -4.66 2.85
N LEU A 46 4.85 -4.69 4.19
CA LEU A 46 6.11 -4.57 4.93
C LEU A 46 7.13 -5.63 4.53
N LYS A 47 6.74 -6.91 4.57
CA LYS A 47 7.65 -8.00 4.21
C LYS A 47 8.16 -7.89 2.77
N LEU A 48 7.33 -7.40 1.84
CA LEU A 48 7.75 -7.21 0.45
C LEU A 48 8.75 -6.05 0.36
N PHE A 49 8.48 -4.96 1.06
CA PHE A 49 9.34 -3.80 1.13
C PHE A 49 10.72 -4.14 1.71
N ASP A 50 10.77 -4.82 2.86
CA ASP A 50 12.02 -5.18 3.55
C ASP A 50 12.91 -6.12 2.71
N ASN A 51 12.30 -6.89 1.82
CA ASN A 51 13.00 -7.78 0.88
C ASN A 51 13.34 -7.11 -0.47
N GLY A 52 13.10 -5.80 -0.61
CA GLY A 52 13.39 -5.03 -1.82
C GLY A 52 12.38 -5.20 -2.96
N HIS A 53 11.23 -5.82 -2.70
CA HIS A 53 10.16 -6.01 -3.68
C HIS A 53 9.21 -4.80 -3.74
N TYR A 54 9.74 -3.62 -4.01
CA TYR A 54 9.03 -2.33 -3.92
C TYR A 54 7.79 -2.21 -4.83
N SER A 55 7.88 -2.68 -6.08
CA SER A 55 6.72 -2.69 -6.99
C SER A 55 5.61 -3.60 -6.47
N GLN A 56 5.97 -4.74 -5.87
CA GLN A 56 5.00 -5.69 -5.33
C GLN A 56 4.39 -5.17 -4.02
N ALA A 57 5.19 -4.56 -3.14
CA ALA A 57 4.69 -3.87 -1.94
C ALA A 57 3.63 -2.82 -2.30
N THR A 58 3.93 -1.99 -3.31
CA THR A 58 2.97 -1.02 -3.86
C THR A 58 1.72 -1.71 -4.41
N PHE A 59 1.89 -2.74 -5.22
CA PHE A 59 0.77 -3.45 -5.84
C PHE A 59 -0.18 -4.07 -4.79
N GLU A 60 0.37 -4.77 -3.79
CA GLU A 60 -0.43 -5.40 -2.74
C GLU A 60 -1.15 -4.37 -1.86
N ALA A 61 -0.55 -3.20 -1.60
CA ALA A 61 -1.22 -2.11 -0.88
C ALA A 61 -2.47 -1.60 -1.63
N PHE A 62 -2.38 -1.32 -2.93
CA PHE A 62 -3.55 -0.86 -3.69
C PHE A 62 -4.55 -1.98 -4.02
N LYS A 63 -4.08 -3.23 -4.14
CA LYS A 63 -4.97 -4.39 -4.23
C LYS A 63 -5.76 -4.59 -2.93
N TYR A 64 -5.15 -4.35 -1.77
CA TYR A 64 -5.86 -4.36 -0.50
C TYR A 64 -6.95 -3.28 -0.47
N LEU A 65 -6.65 -2.05 -0.90
CA LEU A 65 -7.66 -0.99 -1.05
C LEU A 65 -8.83 -1.41 -1.97
N ASP A 66 -8.52 -2.01 -3.12
CA ASP A 66 -9.53 -2.53 -4.06
C ASP A 66 -10.45 -3.55 -3.39
N ILE A 67 -9.88 -4.49 -2.62
CA ILE A 67 -10.64 -5.49 -1.85
C ILE A 67 -11.51 -4.84 -0.77
N GLN A 68 -11.01 -3.83 -0.04
CA GLN A 68 -11.80 -3.14 0.98
C GLN A 68 -13.00 -2.40 0.37
N VAL A 69 -12.79 -1.66 -0.72
CA VAL A 69 -13.88 -0.99 -1.43
C VAL A 69 -14.88 -2.01 -1.96
N LYS A 70 -14.41 -3.13 -2.50
CA LYS A 70 -15.27 -4.22 -2.97
C LYS A 70 -16.15 -4.78 -1.86
N LYS A 71 -15.54 -5.07 -0.70
CA LYS A 71 -16.23 -5.59 0.48
C LYS A 71 -17.30 -4.62 1.00
N LEU A 72 -16.96 -3.34 1.11
CA LEU A 72 -17.85 -2.31 1.65
C LEU A 72 -18.99 -1.95 0.70
N SER A 73 -18.73 -1.91 -0.60
CA SER A 73 -19.73 -1.56 -1.61
C SER A 73 -20.65 -2.72 -2.00
N GLY A 74 -20.20 -3.96 -1.82
CA GLY A 74 -20.89 -5.16 -2.31
C GLY A 74 -20.86 -5.32 -3.84
N ILE A 75 -20.12 -4.48 -4.56
CA ILE A 75 -20.04 -4.50 -6.03
C ILE A 75 -19.03 -5.57 -6.47
N ASN A 76 -19.39 -6.42 -7.42
CA ASN A 76 -18.48 -7.43 -7.96
C ASN A 76 -17.66 -6.94 -9.18
N ASP A 77 -16.95 -5.82 -9.00
CA ASP A 77 -16.00 -5.27 -9.98
C ASP A 77 -14.59 -5.15 -9.37
N SER A 78 -13.65 -4.54 -10.10
CA SER A 78 -12.32 -4.17 -9.60
C SER A 78 -11.78 -2.91 -10.28
N GLY A 79 -10.79 -2.28 -9.65
CA GLY A 79 -10.05 -1.15 -10.18
C GLY A 79 -10.95 0.04 -10.51
N TYR A 80 -10.69 0.69 -11.64
CA TYR A 80 -11.40 1.89 -12.08
C TYR A 80 -12.93 1.77 -12.01
N LYS A 81 -13.50 0.68 -12.55
CA LYS A 81 -14.95 0.48 -12.61
C LYS A 81 -15.57 0.41 -11.22
N LEU A 82 -14.92 -0.32 -10.32
CA LEU A 82 -15.35 -0.44 -8.92
C LEU A 82 -15.35 0.93 -8.23
N MET A 83 -14.26 1.69 -8.35
CA MET A 83 -14.13 2.99 -7.68
C MET A 83 -15.17 4.00 -8.18
N MET A 84 -15.38 4.04 -9.50
CA MET A 84 -16.38 4.93 -10.10
C MET A 84 -17.81 4.60 -9.65
N ALA A 85 -18.14 3.31 -9.48
CA ALA A 85 -19.46 2.89 -9.05
C ALA A 85 -19.66 3.01 -7.53
N ALA A 86 -18.65 2.66 -6.73
CA ALA A 86 -18.76 2.64 -5.26
C ALA A 86 -18.98 4.04 -4.67
N PHE A 87 -18.29 5.04 -5.21
CA PHE A 87 -18.30 6.42 -4.70
C PHE A 87 -19.20 7.38 -5.50
N ALA A 88 -20.02 6.90 -6.44
CA ALA A 88 -20.90 7.74 -7.25
C ALA A 88 -21.87 8.57 -6.39
N GLU A 89 -21.90 9.88 -6.60
CA GLU A 89 -22.66 10.85 -5.78
C GLU A 89 -24.17 10.65 -5.92
N ALA A 90 -24.63 10.25 -7.11
CA ALA A 90 -26.04 10.00 -7.40
C ALA A 90 -26.58 8.74 -6.70
N SER A 91 -25.74 7.75 -6.43
CA SER A 91 -26.15 6.50 -5.76
C SER A 91 -24.94 5.82 -5.09
N PRO A 92 -24.38 6.44 -4.03
CA PRO A 92 -23.14 5.96 -3.43
C PRO A 92 -23.38 4.66 -2.69
N LYS A 93 -22.53 3.67 -2.92
CA LYS A 93 -22.44 2.48 -2.04
C LYS A 93 -21.56 2.75 -0.84
N ILE A 94 -20.59 3.65 -1.01
CA ILE A 94 -19.73 4.14 0.07
C ILE A 94 -19.86 5.66 0.11
N LYS A 95 -20.34 6.16 1.25
CA LYS A 95 -20.58 7.57 1.49
C LYS A 95 -19.46 8.15 2.35
N LEU A 96 -18.63 9.00 1.76
CA LEU A 96 -17.50 9.65 2.44
C LEU A 96 -17.91 10.97 3.12
N THR A 97 -18.93 11.65 2.58
CA THR A 97 -19.47 12.93 3.09
C THR A 97 -20.99 12.86 3.21
N ASN A 98 -21.62 13.83 3.89
CA ASN A 98 -23.07 13.81 4.06
C ASN A 98 -23.87 14.03 2.77
N LEU A 99 -23.21 14.45 1.68
CA LEU A 99 -23.83 14.82 0.40
C LEU A 99 -24.98 15.84 0.59
N ALA A 100 -24.87 16.69 1.62
CA ALA A 100 -25.89 17.66 1.98
C ALA A 100 -25.60 19.03 1.34
N THR A 101 -24.33 19.33 1.11
CA THR A 101 -23.87 20.60 0.52
C THR A 101 -23.19 20.37 -0.83
N SER A 102 -23.02 21.43 -1.63
CA SER A 102 -22.22 21.36 -2.85
C SER A 102 -20.77 20.94 -2.55
N SER A 103 -20.19 21.44 -1.45
CA SER A 103 -18.85 21.05 -1.02
C SER A 103 -18.75 19.57 -0.65
N ASP A 104 -19.78 19.01 0.01
CA ASP A 104 -19.82 17.57 0.31
C ASP A 104 -19.82 16.72 -0.97
N ILE A 105 -20.58 17.16 -1.98
CA ILE A 105 -20.71 16.49 -3.28
C ILE A 105 -19.38 16.58 -4.03
N ASP A 106 -18.76 17.75 -4.06
CA ASP A 106 -17.48 17.97 -4.72
C ASP A 106 -16.35 17.16 -4.07
N GLU A 107 -16.33 17.05 -2.74
CA GLU A 107 -15.34 16.24 -2.03
C GLU A 107 -15.54 14.75 -2.31
N GLN A 108 -16.78 14.23 -2.24
CA GLN A 108 -17.08 12.85 -2.63
C GLN A 108 -16.62 12.58 -4.07
N MET A 109 -16.90 13.51 -4.99
CA MET A 109 -16.50 13.42 -6.38
C MET A 109 -14.99 13.41 -6.56
N GLY A 110 -14.28 14.28 -5.84
CA GLY A 110 -12.83 14.34 -5.84
C GLY A 110 -12.23 13.00 -5.40
N PHE A 111 -12.69 12.45 -4.28
CA PHE A 111 -12.21 11.15 -3.82
C PHE A 111 -12.55 10.03 -4.79
N LYS A 112 -13.76 9.99 -5.37
CA LYS A 112 -14.11 9.03 -6.43
C LYS A 112 -13.05 9.02 -7.54
N PHE A 113 -12.65 10.20 -8.02
CA PHE A 113 -11.61 10.32 -9.06
C PHE A 113 -10.22 9.94 -8.57
N ILE A 114 -9.84 10.30 -7.34
CA ILE A 114 -8.54 9.91 -6.77
C ILE A 114 -8.45 8.39 -6.66
N PHE A 115 -9.46 7.74 -6.09
CA PHE A 115 -9.55 6.28 -5.98
C PHE A 115 -9.47 5.61 -7.35
N ALA A 116 -10.24 6.08 -8.33
CA ALA A 116 -10.20 5.54 -9.68
C ALA A 116 -8.83 5.76 -10.35
N GLY A 117 -8.23 6.93 -10.15
CA GLY A 117 -6.93 7.32 -10.68
C GLY A 117 -5.80 6.46 -10.16
N VAL A 118 -5.72 6.22 -8.85
CA VAL A 118 -4.67 5.37 -8.26
C VAL A 118 -4.77 3.91 -8.75
N MET A 119 -5.98 3.41 -9.00
CA MET A 119 -6.14 2.07 -9.57
C MET A 119 -5.59 2.01 -10.99
N SER A 120 -5.92 2.99 -11.83
CA SER A 120 -5.47 3.03 -13.23
C SER A 120 -3.98 3.36 -13.38
N ALA A 121 -3.46 4.31 -12.61
CA ALA A 121 -2.11 4.85 -12.80
C ALA A 121 -1.04 4.15 -11.95
N ILE A 122 -1.42 3.61 -10.79
CA ILE A 122 -0.46 3.00 -9.85
C ILE A 122 -0.63 1.49 -9.83
N ARG A 123 -1.82 0.99 -9.49
CA ARG A 123 -2.04 -0.44 -9.31
C ARG A 123 -1.95 -1.22 -10.63
N ASN A 124 -2.65 -0.78 -11.67
CA ASN A 124 -2.78 -1.55 -12.90
C ASN A 124 -1.46 -1.78 -13.64
N PRO A 125 -0.56 -0.78 -13.83
CA PRO A 125 0.73 -1.03 -14.46
C PRO A 125 1.55 -2.10 -13.74
N ARG A 126 1.49 -2.14 -12.40
CA ARG A 126 2.21 -3.16 -11.60
C ARG A 126 1.59 -4.55 -11.66
N GLY A 127 0.31 -4.64 -12.05
CA GLY A 127 -0.40 -5.91 -12.22
C GLY A 127 -0.36 -6.47 -13.64
N HIS A 128 0.01 -5.65 -14.63
CA HIS A 128 -0.01 -6.03 -16.06
C HIS A 128 1.39 -6.01 -16.68
N ASP A 129 2.29 -5.18 -16.18
CA ASP A 129 3.64 -5.00 -16.72
C ASP A 129 4.73 -5.37 -15.70
N ILE A 130 5.93 -5.67 -16.19
CA ILE A 130 7.12 -5.84 -15.36
C ILE A 130 7.66 -4.46 -15.02
N THR A 131 7.45 -4.03 -13.77
CA THR A 131 7.84 -2.71 -13.28
C THR A 131 8.80 -2.82 -12.10
N SER A 132 9.75 -1.88 -12.02
CA SER A 132 10.66 -1.73 -10.87
C SER A 132 10.52 -0.34 -10.29
N ASP A 133 10.04 -0.26 -9.06
CA ASP A 133 9.94 0.99 -8.31
C ASP A 133 11.20 1.27 -7.51
N PRO A 134 11.70 2.52 -7.53
CA PRO A 134 12.66 2.96 -6.52
C PRO A 134 11.97 3.01 -5.14
N ILE A 135 12.77 2.88 -4.09
CA ILE A 135 12.32 2.86 -2.69
C ILE A 135 11.43 4.06 -2.34
N ASP A 136 11.84 5.28 -2.72
CA ASP A 136 11.11 6.51 -2.39
C ASP A 136 9.71 6.53 -3.01
N ARG A 137 9.60 6.11 -4.28
CA ARG A 137 8.31 6.03 -4.97
C ARG A 137 7.40 5.01 -4.32
N CYS A 138 7.94 3.87 -3.88
CA CYS A 138 7.14 2.88 -3.16
C CYS A 138 6.62 3.48 -1.85
N LEU A 139 7.47 4.14 -1.07
CA LEU A 139 7.05 4.81 0.17
C LEU A 139 6.00 5.90 -0.05
N ASP A 140 6.12 6.70 -1.11
CA ASP A 140 5.11 7.70 -1.49
C ASP A 140 3.77 7.03 -1.81
N HIS A 141 3.81 5.96 -2.59
CA HIS A 141 2.63 5.17 -2.94
C HIS A 141 1.97 4.50 -1.72
N LEU A 142 2.76 3.93 -0.80
CA LEU A 142 2.24 3.37 0.45
C LEU A 142 1.63 4.46 1.34
N SER A 143 2.19 5.68 1.32
CA SER A 143 1.64 6.83 2.04
C SER A 143 0.29 7.25 1.45
N VAL A 144 0.17 7.32 0.11
CA VAL A 144 -1.11 7.57 -0.57
C VAL A 144 -2.13 6.48 -0.23
N ALA A 145 -1.74 5.20 -0.30
CA ALA A 145 -2.63 4.09 0.04
C ALA A 145 -3.14 4.20 1.49
N SER A 146 -2.26 4.61 2.41
CA SER A 146 -2.57 4.84 3.82
C SER A 146 -3.58 5.98 4.01
N VAL A 147 -3.42 7.10 3.32
CA VAL A 147 -4.37 8.22 3.35
C VAL A 147 -5.75 7.79 2.87
N LEU A 148 -5.80 7.06 1.75
CA LEU A 148 -7.05 6.60 1.17
C LEU A 148 -7.77 5.58 2.06
N LEU A 149 -7.03 4.68 2.71
CA LEU A 149 -7.63 3.72 3.62
C LEU A 149 -8.24 4.41 4.85
N ARG A 150 -7.51 5.34 5.48
CA ARG A 150 -8.04 6.16 6.58
C ARG A 150 -9.31 6.90 6.17
N ARG A 151 -9.33 7.45 4.95
CA ARG A 151 -10.52 8.15 4.45
C ARG A 151 -11.74 7.24 4.33
N ILE A 152 -11.55 5.98 3.96
CA ILE A 152 -12.62 4.95 3.93
C ILE A 152 -13.08 4.56 5.34
N GLU A 153 -12.16 4.53 6.31
CA GLU A 153 -12.48 4.22 7.71
C GLU A 153 -13.32 5.34 8.34
N GLU A 154 -13.08 6.60 7.95
CA GLU A 154 -13.87 7.79 8.33
C GLU A 154 -15.20 7.94 7.56
N ARG A 155 -15.59 6.95 6.74
CA ARG A 155 -16.84 7.00 5.99
C ARG A 155 -18.05 7.11 6.93
N ILE A 156 -19.16 7.62 6.40
CA ILE A 156 -20.44 7.62 7.11
C ILE A 156 -21.03 6.22 7.02
N GLU A 157 -21.25 5.60 8.18
CA GLU A 157 -21.94 4.32 8.25
C GLU A 157 -23.43 4.47 7.91
N PRO A 158 -24.02 3.53 7.15
CA PRO A 158 -25.45 3.52 6.98
C PRO A 158 -26.13 3.36 8.35
N GLN A 159 -27.10 4.25 8.65
CA GLN A 159 -27.90 4.10 9.84
C GLN A 159 -28.66 2.75 9.76
N PRO A 160 -28.72 1.99 10.88
CA PRO A 160 -29.38 0.68 10.92
C PRO A 160 -30.87 0.74 10.60
#